data_AF-A0A2S7P0C1-F1
#
_entry.id   AF-A0A2S7P0C1-F1
#
_cell.length_a   1.000
_cell.length_b   1.000
_cell.length_c   1.000
_cell.angle_alpha   90.00
_cell.angle_beta   90.00
_cell.angle_gamma   90.00
#
_symmetry.space_group_name_H-M   'P 1'
#
loop_
_entity.id
_entity.type
_entity.pdbx_description
1 polymer ?
#
loop_
_entity_poly.entity_id
_entity_poly.type
_entity_poly.pdbx_seq_one_letter_code
_entity_poly.pdbx_strand_id
1 'polypeptide(L)'
;MASLVRPNFTRSQVADLNIFEKHIQILFSQIPRDGSTFDLQSLFFKFTLDSATEFLFGESVHSLTSAEGSEQQNFGDAFDLAQVKLESRFSLGRMVKLVHDSKFDEACKVVHAFVDKIVNAALAKSDAKDAEKAVDGDGQPGRYIFLHEMIKSTRDPKQLRSELLSLLLAGRDTTASLLSNTFYILARRPDIWKKLKAEVDELHGEKPDYETIKQMKYTKYVLNESLRLYPSVPTNARFASRDTVLPLGGGPNGQSPIHIPKGAAVAWSTWTMHRRKDIYGDDAAEFRPERWEPDAGLRPGWGYLPFSGGPRICVGQQFALTEASYTIVRMLQEFGGIEDRDGSAWVEKFALTVCSAKGVLVGMTPR
;
A
#
# COMPACT_ATOMS: atom_id res chain seq x y z
N MET A 1 -8.39 7.06 -16.41
CA MET A 1 -7.37 6.60 -15.47
C MET A 1 -6.09 7.44 -15.42
N ALA A 2 -4.94 7.04 -15.99
CA ALA A 2 -3.65 7.66 -15.61
C ALA A 2 -3.51 9.17 -15.88
N SER A 3 -4.12 9.69 -16.95
CA SER A 3 -4.10 11.14 -17.25
C SER A 3 -4.92 11.97 -16.28
N LEU A 4 -6.01 11.41 -15.74
CA LEU A 4 -6.91 12.05 -14.76
C LEU A 4 -6.35 11.96 -13.34
N VAL A 5 -5.70 10.84 -13.02
CA VAL A 5 -5.21 10.55 -11.66
C VAL A 5 -3.83 11.16 -11.39
N ARG A 6 -2.92 11.18 -12.36
CA ARG A 6 -1.52 11.59 -12.13
C ARG A 6 -1.33 13.04 -11.68
N PRO A 7 -2.11 14.03 -12.16
CA PRO A 7 -2.02 15.41 -11.66
C PRO A 7 -2.37 15.55 -10.17
N ASN A 8 -3.02 14.54 -9.59
CA ASN A 8 -3.55 14.53 -8.22
C ASN A 8 -2.62 13.88 -7.18
N PHE A 9 -1.37 13.60 -7.56
CA PHE A 9 -0.33 13.09 -6.66
C PHE A 9 0.87 14.04 -6.69
N THR A 10 0.62 15.31 -6.36
CA THR A 10 1.64 16.34 -6.26
C THR A 10 2.39 16.25 -4.93
N ARG A 11 3.58 16.87 -4.88
CA ARG A 11 4.40 16.89 -3.66
C ARG A 11 3.65 17.47 -2.46
N SER A 12 2.83 18.52 -2.65
CA SER A 12 2.10 19.15 -1.53
C SER A 12 1.07 18.21 -0.90
N GLN A 13 0.43 17.36 -1.69
CA GLN A 13 -0.54 16.37 -1.18
C GLN A 13 0.15 15.22 -0.46
N VAL A 14 1.29 14.77 -0.98
CA VAL A 14 2.10 13.71 -0.35
C VAL A 14 2.76 14.21 0.95
N ALA A 15 3.03 15.51 1.05
CA ALA A 15 3.65 16.12 2.21
C ALA A 15 2.67 16.46 3.35
N ASP A 16 1.35 16.28 3.17
CA ASP A 16 0.37 16.49 4.23
C ASP A 16 0.35 15.29 5.19
N LEU A 17 1.25 15.34 6.18
CA LEU A 17 1.38 14.29 7.19
C LEU A 17 0.29 14.34 8.26
N ASN A 18 -0.56 15.39 8.30
CA ASN A 18 -1.58 15.53 9.33
C ASN A 18 -2.65 14.43 9.24
N ILE A 19 -2.99 14.02 8.01
CA ILE A 19 -3.91 12.90 7.77
C ILE A 19 -3.32 11.63 8.41
N PHE A 20 -2.05 11.33 8.17
CA PHE A 20 -1.40 10.15 8.75
C PHE A 20 -1.31 10.24 10.28
N GLU A 21 -0.91 11.39 10.83
CA GLU A 21 -0.78 11.57 12.28
C GLU A 21 -2.11 11.37 12.99
N LYS A 22 -3.22 11.90 12.46
CA LYS A 22 -4.56 11.69 13.00
C LYS A 22 -4.88 10.20 13.12
N HIS A 23 -4.66 9.42 12.06
CA HIS A 23 -4.95 7.99 12.06
C HIS A 23 -3.94 7.16 12.86
N ILE A 24 -2.69 7.60 12.96
CA ILE A 24 -1.66 6.96 13.79
C ILE A 24 -2.02 7.07 15.28
N GLN A 25 -2.54 8.22 15.73
CA GLN A 25 -3.00 8.35 17.12
C GLN A 25 -4.15 7.38 17.43
N ILE A 26 -5.05 7.18 16.47
CA ILE A 26 -6.12 6.17 16.60
C ILE A 26 -5.51 4.77 16.63
N LEU A 27 -4.56 4.45 15.73
CA LEU A 27 -3.85 3.17 15.72
C LEU A 27 -3.19 2.89 17.08
N PHE A 28 -2.50 3.87 17.68
CA PHE A 28 -1.89 3.72 19.01
C PHE A 28 -2.91 3.41 20.10
N SER A 29 -4.11 3.98 20.02
CA SER A 29 -5.19 3.66 20.98
C SER A 29 -5.69 2.21 20.87
N GLN A 30 -5.49 1.56 19.72
CA GLN A 30 -5.88 0.18 19.47
C GLN A 30 -4.78 -0.84 19.80
N ILE A 31 -3.54 -0.39 20.04
CA ILE A 31 -2.42 -1.27 20.39
C ILE A 31 -2.41 -1.50 21.92
N PRO A 32 -2.49 -2.76 22.39
CA PRO A 32 -2.39 -3.06 23.81
C PRO A 32 -1.05 -2.60 24.41
N ARG A 33 -1.12 -2.02 25.61
CA ARG A 33 0.05 -1.54 26.37
C ARG A 33 0.51 -2.47 27.49
N ASP A 34 -0.24 -3.54 27.73
CA ASP A 34 -0.01 -4.54 28.78
C ASP A 34 0.93 -5.68 28.33
N GLY A 35 1.44 -5.63 27.09
CA GLY A 35 2.28 -6.67 26.51
C GLY A 35 1.50 -7.91 26.05
N SER A 36 0.16 -7.83 25.96
CA SER A 36 -0.65 -8.88 25.37
C SER A 36 -0.37 -9.07 23.87
N THR A 37 -0.64 -10.28 23.39
CA THR A 37 -0.48 -10.63 21.97
C THR A 37 -1.64 -10.07 21.17
N PHE A 38 -1.34 -9.41 20.05
CA PHE A 38 -2.34 -8.96 19.08
C PHE A 38 -1.83 -9.09 17.65
N ASP A 39 -2.74 -9.03 16.66
CA ASP A 39 -2.37 -9.04 15.25
C ASP A 39 -2.18 -7.61 14.71
N LEU A 40 -0.92 -7.21 14.54
CA LEU A 40 -0.57 -5.90 14.02
C LEU A 40 -0.91 -5.75 12.53
N GLN A 41 -0.94 -6.85 11.76
CA GLN A 41 -1.34 -6.81 10.35
C GLN A 41 -2.80 -6.35 10.22
N SER A 42 -3.72 -6.93 11.00
CA SER A 42 -5.13 -6.50 11.02
C SER A 42 -5.26 -5.00 11.27
N LEU A 43 -4.51 -4.45 12.25
CA LEU A 43 -4.53 -3.03 12.55
C LEU A 43 -3.98 -2.18 11.40
N PHE A 44 -2.93 -2.61 10.70
CA PHE A 44 -2.42 -1.89 9.53
C PHE A 44 -3.43 -1.85 8.39
N PHE A 45 -4.17 -2.92 8.13
CA PHE A 45 -5.22 -2.93 7.09
C PHE A 45 -6.39 -2.00 7.41
N LYS A 46 -6.72 -1.83 8.70
CA LYS A 46 -7.72 -0.85 9.16
C LYS A 46 -7.18 0.58 9.10
N PHE A 47 -5.94 0.79 9.55
CA PHE A 47 -5.25 2.08 9.50
C PHE A 47 -5.14 2.63 8.08
N THR A 48 -4.64 1.83 7.13
CA THR A 48 -4.51 2.30 5.74
C THR A 48 -5.84 2.42 5.02
N LEU A 49 -6.88 1.72 5.49
CA LEU A 49 -8.25 1.94 4.99
C LEU A 49 -8.75 3.32 5.43
N ASP A 50 -8.51 3.67 6.69
CA ASP A 50 -8.94 4.95 7.25
C ASP A 50 -8.22 6.14 6.61
N SER A 51 -6.89 6.06 6.45
CA SER A 51 -6.10 7.11 5.80
C SER A 51 -6.42 7.23 4.30
N ALA A 52 -6.57 6.11 3.58
CA ALA A 52 -6.88 6.14 2.16
C ALA A 52 -8.30 6.67 1.89
N THR A 53 -9.28 6.29 2.70
CA THR A 53 -10.65 6.82 2.56
C THR A 53 -10.70 8.31 2.92
N GLU A 54 -9.99 8.75 3.94
CA GLU A 54 -9.92 10.17 4.29
C GLU A 54 -9.27 11.02 3.18
N PHE A 55 -8.20 10.53 2.56
CA PHE A 55 -7.56 11.17 1.41
C PHE A 55 -8.45 11.18 0.16
N LEU A 56 -9.10 10.06 -0.15
CA LEU A 56 -9.86 9.88 -1.38
C LEU A 56 -11.23 10.54 -1.34
N PHE A 57 -11.95 10.35 -0.23
CA PHE A 57 -13.36 10.71 -0.05
C PHE A 57 -13.53 12.01 0.75
N GLY A 58 -12.50 12.40 1.50
CA GLY A 58 -12.58 13.51 2.46
C GLY A 58 -13.02 13.07 3.86
N GLU A 59 -13.50 11.84 4.01
CA GLU A 59 -14.00 11.28 5.25
C GLU A 59 -13.44 9.87 5.45
N SER A 60 -13.05 9.56 6.69
CA SER A 60 -12.58 8.24 7.07
C SER A 60 -13.76 7.29 7.28
N VAL A 61 -13.56 6.02 6.96
CA VAL A 61 -14.52 4.97 7.35
C VAL A 61 -14.36 4.54 8.81
N HIS A 62 -13.37 5.06 9.54
CA HIS A 62 -13.19 4.78 10.97
C HIS A 62 -13.14 3.28 11.30
N SER A 63 -12.55 2.47 10.43
CA SER A 63 -12.39 1.03 10.54
C SER A 63 -11.64 0.60 11.80
N LEU A 64 -10.71 1.43 12.29
CA LEU A 64 -10.01 1.17 13.55
C LEU A 64 -10.94 1.24 14.78
N THR A 65 -12.03 2.00 14.70
CA THR A 65 -12.93 2.27 15.85
C THR A 65 -14.38 1.90 15.57
N SER A 66 -14.66 1.24 14.45
CA SER A 66 -16.03 0.96 14.02
C SER A 66 -16.68 -0.04 14.97
N ALA A 67 -17.91 0.26 15.37
CA ALA A 67 -18.69 -0.64 16.20
C ALA A 67 -19.10 -1.88 15.41
N GLU A 68 -19.25 -3.00 16.10
CA GLU A 68 -19.74 -4.24 15.50
C GLU A 68 -21.13 -4.03 14.88
N GLY A 69 -21.32 -4.49 13.64
CA GLY A 69 -22.55 -4.33 12.85
C GLY A 69 -22.74 -2.96 12.20
N SER A 70 -21.81 -2.02 12.36
CA SER A 70 -21.88 -0.69 11.72
C SER A 70 -21.77 -0.75 10.19
N GLU A 71 -22.30 0.26 9.49
CA GLU A 71 -22.18 0.41 8.03
C GLU A 71 -20.69 0.39 7.60
N GLN A 72 -19.82 1.00 8.40
CA GLN A 72 -18.38 1.09 8.19
C GLN A 72 -17.68 -0.28 8.31
N GLN A 73 -18.02 -1.07 9.33
CA GLN A 73 -17.48 -2.43 9.46
C GLN A 73 -17.96 -3.30 8.28
N ASN A 74 -19.25 -3.24 7.97
CA ASN A 74 -19.84 -4.00 6.85
C ASN A 74 -19.17 -3.63 5.51
N PHE A 75 -18.84 -2.36 5.31
CA PHE A 75 -18.07 -1.91 4.15
C PHE A 75 -16.68 -2.54 4.11
N GLY A 76 -15.94 -2.51 5.22
CA GLY A 76 -14.61 -3.10 5.33
C GLY A 76 -14.62 -4.61 5.06
N ASP A 77 -15.54 -5.34 5.69
CA ASP A 77 -15.67 -6.79 5.54
C ASP A 77 -16.07 -7.19 4.11
N ALA A 78 -17.02 -6.45 3.51
CA ALA A 78 -17.40 -6.65 2.12
C ALA A 78 -16.25 -6.34 1.17
N PHE A 79 -15.47 -5.29 1.44
CA PHE A 79 -14.29 -4.94 0.66
C PHE A 79 -13.24 -6.05 0.71
N ASP A 80 -12.92 -6.58 1.89
CA ASP A 80 -11.98 -7.70 2.06
C ASP A 80 -12.46 -8.97 1.35
N LEU A 81 -13.74 -9.31 1.48
CA LEU A 81 -14.33 -10.45 0.79
C LEU A 81 -14.24 -10.28 -0.74
N ALA A 82 -14.60 -9.11 -1.26
CA ALA A 82 -14.55 -8.82 -2.69
C ALA A 82 -13.12 -8.98 -3.22
N GLN A 83 -12.10 -8.50 -2.49
CA GLN A 83 -10.70 -8.61 -2.89
C GLN A 83 -10.18 -10.04 -2.95
N VAL A 84 -10.47 -10.86 -1.93
CA VAL A 84 -10.07 -12.29 -1.93
C VAL A 84 -10.72 -13.00 -3.12
N LYS A 85 -11.99 -12.71 -3.40
CA LYS A 85 -12.70 -13.31 -4.54
C LYS A 85 -12.18 -12.82 -5.89
N LEU A 86 -11.76 -11.55 -6.00
CA LEU A 86 -11.18 -11.02 -7.24
C LEU A 86 -9.93 -11.78 -7.67
N GLU A 87 -9.10 -12.24 -6.74
CA GLU A 87 -7.89 -13.00 -7.05
C GLU A 87 -8.21 -14.39 -7.63
N SER A 88 -9.10 -15.15 -6.98
CA SER A 88 -9.61 -16.42 -7.53
C SER A 88 -10.27 -16.23 -8.91
N ARG A 89 -11.00 -15.13 -9.10
CA ARG A 89 -11.63 -14.78 -10.39
C ARG A 89 -10.62 -14.38 -11.46
N PHE A 90 -9.54 -13.69 -11.10
CA PHE A 90 -8.45 -13.33 -12.00
C PHE A 90 -7.77 -14.57 -12.57
N SER A 91 -7.48 -15.56 -11.70
CA SER A 91 -6.85 -16.84 -12.07
C SER A 91 -7.70 -17.67 -13.05
N LEU A 92 -9.03 -17.51 -13.04
CA LEU A 92 -9.94 -18.20 -13.96
C LEU A 92 -9.97 -17.60 -15.38
N GLY A 93 -9.39 -16.41 -15.59
CA GLY A 93 -9.35 -15.75 -16.89
C GLY A 93 -10.73 -15.68 -17.56
N ARG A 94 -10.85 -16.19 -18.80
CA ARG A 94 -12.12 -16.17 -19.54
C ARG A 94 -13.21 -17.07 -18.93
N MET A 95 -12.83 -18.08 -18.16
CA MET A 95 -13.77 -19.01 -17.52
C MET A 95 -14.53 -18.38 -16.35
N VAL A 96 -14.11 -17.21 -15.87
CA VAL A 96 -14.80 -16.46 -14.81
C VAL A 96 -16.28 -16.22 -15.13
N LYS A 97 -16.64 -16.13 -16.43
CA LYS A 97 -18.03 -15.96 -16.89
C LYS A 97 -18.95 -17.13 -16.52
N LEU A 98 -18.37 -18.31 -16.26
CA LEU A 98 -19.10 -19.51 -15.85
C LEU A 98 -19.25 -19.61 -14.33
N VAL A 99 -18.56 -18.76 -13.57
CA VAL A 99 -18.54 -18.79 -12.11
C VAL A 99 -19.48 -17.73 -11.56
N HIS A 100 -20.66 -18.20 -11.13
CA HIS A 100 -21.56 -17.42 -10.30
C HIS A 100 -21.09 -17.47 -8.84
N ASP A 101 -20.91 -16.30 -8.23
CA ASP A 101 -20.53 -16.18 -6.82
C ASP A 101 -21.41 -15.10 -6.18
N SER A 102 -22.55 -15.53 -5.64
CA SER A 102 -23.53 -14.61 -5.04
C SER A 102 -22.96 -13.81 -3.88
N LYS A 103 -21.98 -14.36 -3.15
CA LYS A 103 -21.30 -13.65 -2.06
C LYS A 103 -20.42 -12.54 -2.60
N PHE A 104 -19.71 -12.77 -3.70
CA PHE A 104 -18.95 -11.72 -4.39
C PHE A 104 -19.87 -10.63 -4.93
N ASP A 105 -20.97 -11.00 -5.58
CA ASP A 105 -21.92 -10.03 -6.14
C ASP A 105 -22.53 -9.17 -5.03
N GLU A 106 -22.87 -9.75 -3.88
CA GLU A 106 -23.40 -9.00 -2.72
C GLU A 106 -22.35 -8.08 -2.10
N ALA A 107 -21.11 -8.57 -1.93
CA ALA A 107 -20.00 -7.74 -1.46
C ALA A 107 -19.76 -6.53 -2.36
N CYS A 108 -19.79 -6.72 -3.68
CA CYS A 108 -19.69 -5.62 -4.65
C CYS A 108 -20.84 -4.62 -4.51
N LYS A 109 -22.08 -5.07 -4.25
CA LYS A 109 -23.21 -4.15 -4.02
C LYS A 109 -23.00 -3.30 -2.76
N VAL A 110 -22.57 -3.90 -1.65
CA VAL A 110 -22.31 -3.17 -0.40
C VAL A 110 -21.23 -2.11 -0.61
N VAL A 111 -20.10 -2.51 -1.21
CA VAL A 111 -18.99 -1.59 -1.53
C VAL A 111 -19.43 -0.48 -2.46
N HIS A 112 -20.18 -0.80 -3.53
CA HIS A 112 -20.66 0.20 -4.48
C HIS A 112 -21.65 1.16 -3.84
N ALA A 113 -22.63 0.67 -3.07
CA ALA A 113 -23.63 1.49 -2.42
C ALA A 113 -23.00 2.50 -1.45
N PHE A 114 -21.99 2.06 -0.69
CA PHE A 114 -21.25 2.92 0.22
C PHE A 114 -20.55 4.07 -0.52
N VAL A 115 -19.80 3.75 -1.59
CA VAL A 115 -19.09 4.79 -2.37
C VAL A 115 -20.06 5.67 -3.17
N ASP A 116 -21.16 5.12 -3.69
CA ASP A 116 -22.19 5.87 -4.41
C ASP A 116 -22.82 6.94 -3.51
N LYS A 117 -23.07 6.63 -2.23
CA LYS A 117 -23.57 7.61 -1.23
C LYS A 117 -22.62 8.80 -1.10
N ILE A 118 -21.32 8.55 -1.01
CA ILE A 118 -20.28 9.58 -0.91
C ILE A 118 -20.21 10.41 -2.20
N VAL A 119 -20.15 9.75 -3.35
CA VAL A 119 -20.07 10.39 -4.67
C VAL A 119 -21.29 11.29 -4.91
N ASN A 120 -22.50 10.79 -4.63
CA ASN A 120 -23.73 11.56 -4.83
C ASN A 120 -23.81 12.77 -3.89
N ALA A 121 -23.36 12.62 -2.63
CA ALA A 121 -23.30 13.74 -1.69
C ALA A 121 -22.30 14.82 -2.16
N ALA A 122 -21.12 14.42 -2.65
CA ALA A 122 -20.12 15.36 -3.16
C ALA A 122 -20.60 16.09 -4.44
N LEU A 123 -21.27 15.37 -5.35
CA LEU A 123 -21.87 15.97 -6.55
C LEU A 123 -22.94 17.01 -6.16
N ALA A 124 -23.86 16.65 -5.26
CA ALA A 124 -24.91 17.56 -4.79
C ALA A 124 -24.35 18.82 -4.13
N LYS A 125 -23.30 18.69 -3.30
CA LYS A 125 -22.59 19.83 -2.70
C LYS A 125 -21.92 20.72 -3.76
N SER A 126 -21.38 20.14 -4.83
CA SER A 126 -20.75 20.91 -5.91
C SER A 126 -21.76 21.66 -6.81
N ASP A 127 -23.01 21.20 -6.87
CA ASP A 127 -24.09 21.85 -7.62
C ASP A 127 -24.72 23.01 -6.85
N ALA A 128 -24.69 22.96 -5.51
CA ALA A 128 -25.01 24.12 -4.67
C ALA A 128 -23.91 25.18 -4.85
N LYS A 129 -24.29 26.45 -5.08
CA LYS A 129 -23.40 27.60 -5.38
C LYS A 129 -22.34 27.94 -4.31
N ASP A 130 -22.11 27.10 -3.31
CA ASP A 130 -21.25 27.36 -2.14
C ASP A 130 -19.78 26.96 -2.34
N ALA A 131 -19.35 26.64 -3.57
CA ALA A 131 -17.96 26.29 -3.88
C ALA A 131 -16.97 27.45 -3.65
N GLU A 132 -17.43 28.69 -3.41
CA GLU A 132 -16.57 29.84 -3.08
C GLU A 132 -16.22 29.97 -1.58
N LYS A 133 -16.67 29.05 -0.70
CA LYS A 133 -16.35 29.11 0.75
C LYS A 133 -15.80 27.82 1.36
N ALA A 134 -15.07 27.02 0.59
CA ALA A 134 -14.17 26.01 1.18
C ALA A 134 -12.80 26.64 1.52
N VAL A 135 -12.84 27.73 2.29
CA VAL A 135 -11.68 28.21 3.06
C VAL A 135 -11.98 27.72 4.47
N ASP A 136 -11.15 26.81 4.99
CA ASP A 136 -11.21 26.46 6.41
C ASP A 136 -11.14 27.77 7.21
N GLY A 137 -11.86 27.87 8.33
CA GLY A 137 -12.08 29.10 9.09
C GLY A 137 -10.83 29.88 9.55
N ASP A 138 -9.63 29.35 9.29
CA ASP A 138 -8.32 29.91 9.61
C ASP A 138 -7.53 30.48 8.40
N GLY A 139 -8.13 30.60 7.21
CA GLY A 139 -7.44 31.19 6.06
C GLY A 139 -6.33 30.32 5.46
N GLN A 140 -6.30 29.03 5.80
CA GLN A 140 -5.49 28.03 5.09
C GLN A 140 -6.23 27.52 3.84
N PRO A 141 -5.52 27.17 2.76
CA PRO A 141 -6.15 26.53 1.61
C PRO A 141 -6.84 25.24 2.08
N GLY A 142 -8.13 25.10 1.75
CA GLY A 142 -8.94 23.98 2.21
C GLY A 142 -8.29 22.63 1.90
N ARG A 143 -8.45 21.66 2.81
CA ARG A 143 -7.85 20.32 2.71
C ARG A 143 -8.06 19.69 1.33
N TYR A 144 -7.01 19.13 0.74
CA TYR A 144 -7.11 18.43 -0.54
C TYR A 144 -7.94 17.15 -0.40
N ILE A 145 -8.94 16.99 -1.26
CA ILE A 145 -9.78 15.80 -1.34
C ILE A 145 -9.81 15.35 -2.80
N PHE A 146 -9.36 14.13 -3.06
CA PHE A 146 -9.22 13.60 -4.42
C PHE A 146 -10.55 13.62 -5.19
N LEU A 147 -11.66 13.24 -4.54
CA LEU A 147 -13.00 13.27 -5.15
C LEU A 147 -13.39 14.66 -5.67
N HIS A 148 -13.10 15.74 -4.92
CA HIS A 148 -13.43 17.09 -5.36
C HIS A 148 -12.69 17.47 -6.64
N GLU A 149 -11.44 17.02 -6.80
CA GLU A 149 -10.66 17.29 -8.00
C GLU A 149 -11.12 16.43 -9.19
N MET A 150 -11.53 15.19 -8.93
CA MET A 150 -12.12 14.33 -9.96
C MET A 150 -13.45 14.88 -10.50
N ILE A 151 -14.28 15.49 -9.65
CA ILE A 151 -15.54 16.12 -10.05
C ILE A 151 -15.32 17.25 -11.07
N LYS A 152 -14.18 17.96 -11.00
CA LYS A 152 -13.82 18.98 -12.00
C LYS A 152 -13.55 18.38 -13.38
N SER A 153 -13.19 17.11 -13.44
CA SER A 153 -12.85 16.42 -14.69
C SER A 153 -13.98 15.55 -15.25
N THR A 154 -14.81 14.97 -14.39
CA THR A 154 -15.96 14.15 -14.79
C THR A 154 -17.09 14.24 -13.76
N ARG A 155 -18.33 14.29 -14.24
CA ARG A 155 -19.54 14.25 -13.41
C ARG A 155 -20.28 12.91 -13.49
N ASP A 156 -19.74 11.90 -14.19
CA ASP A 156 -20.34 10.56 -14.23
C ASP A 156 -20.12 9.83 -12.89
N PRO A 157 -21.18 9.54 -12.11
CA PRO A 157 -21.04 8.90 -10.80
C PRO A 157 -20.39 7.51 -10.89
N LYS A 158 -20.64 6.75 -11.97
CA LYS A 158 -20.07 5.41 -12.15
C LYS A 158 -18.57 5.50 -12.41
N GLN A 159 -18.14 6.48 -13.20
CA GLN A 159 -16.72 6.71 -13.45
C GLN A 159 -16.01 7.17 -12.17
N LEU A 160 -16.60 8.11 -11.42
CA LEU A 160 -16.07 8.56 -10.13
C LEU A 160 -15.91 7.40 -9.16
N ARG A 161 -16.96 6.60 -8.94
CA ARG A 161 -16.91 5.40 -8.09
C ARG A 161 -15.80 4.45 -8.51
N SER A 162 -15.67 4.17 -9.81
CA SER A 162 -14.70 3.19 -10.32
C SER A 162 -13.25 3.66 -10.12
N GLU A 163 -12.96 4.93 -10.39
CA GLU A 163 -11.63 5.51 -10.19
C GLU A 163 -11.28 5.58 -8.69
N LEU A 164 -12.24 5.98 -7.85
CA LEU A 164 -12.12 5.99 -6.39
C LEU A 164 -11.79 4.61 -5.80
N LEU A 165 -12.58 3.58 -6.15
CA LEU A 165 -12.37 2.22 -5.68
C LEU A 165 -11.03 1.64 -6.17
N SER A 166 -10.64 1.95 -7.41
CA SER A 166 -9.36 1.50 -7.92
C SER A 166 -8.16 2.11 -7.18
N LEU A 167 -8.28 3.36 -6.72
CA LEU A 167 -7.24 4.00 -5.91
C LEU A 167 -7.27 3.55 -4.46
N LEU A 168 -8.46 3.31 -3.91
CA LEU A 168 -8.61 2.77 -2.56
C LEU A 168 -7.91 1.42 -2.43
N LEU A 169 -8.16 0.52 -3.37
CA LEU A 169 -7.49 -0.78 -3.44
C LEU A 169 -5.97 -0.63 -3.59
N ALA A 170 -5.53 0.29 -4.45
CA ALA A 170 -4.10 0.52 -4.67
C ALA A 170 -3.40 1.11 -3.43
N GLY A 171 -4.03 2.03 -2.70
CA GLY A 171 -3.44 2.73 -1.55
C GLY A 171 -3.52 1.95 -0.23
N ARG A 172 -4.62 1.23 0.02
CA ARG A 172 -4.83 0.49 1.28
C ARG A 172 -3.95 -0.75 1.39
N ASP A 173 -4.19 -1.72 0.52
CA ASP A 173 -3.70 -3.08 0.69
C ASP A 173 -2.19 -3.19 0.43
N THR A 174 -1.66 -2.36 -0.47
CA THR A 174 -0.23 -2.39 -0.81
C THR A 174 0.63 -1.83 0.33
N THR A 175 0.20 -0.71 0.94
CA THR A 175 0.88 -0.09 2.08
C THR A 175 0.71 -0.93 3.35
N ALA A 176 -0.49 -1.46 3.61
CA ALA A 176 -0.72 -2.36 4.75
C ALA A 176 0.17 -3.61 4.67
N SER A 177 0.29 -4.20 3.48
CA SER A 177 1.18 -5.35 3.25
C SER A 177 2.66 -4.98 3.48
N LEU A 178 3.11 -3.82 3.00
CA LEU A 178 4.46 -3.33 3.23
C LEU A 178 4.77 -3.16 4.72
N LEU A 179 3.87 -2.49 5.46
CA LEU A 179 3.99 -2.31 6.90
C LEU A 179 4.01 -3.66 7.61
N SER A 180 3.05 -4.54 7.31
CA SER A 180 2.96 -5.86 7.92
C SER A 180 4.22 -6.69 7.70
N ASN A 181 4.72 -6.76 6.46
CA ASN A 181 5.94 -7.50 6.14
C ASN A 181 7.19 -6.87 6.80
N THR A 182 7.24 -5.54 6.91
CA THR A 182 8.32 -4.85 7.61
C THR A 182 8.31 -5.20 9.10
N PHE A 183 7.17 -5.07 9.77
CA PHE A 183 7.05 -5.34 11.21
C PHE A 183 7.19 -6.83 11.54
N TYR A 184 6.79 -7.74 10.64
CA TYR A 184 7.11 -9.17 10.75
C TYR A 184 8.62 -9.41 10.90
N ILE A 185 9.42 -8.70 10.09
CA ILE A 185 10.88 -8.77 10.14
C ILE A 185 11.43 -8.10 11.40
N LEU A 186 10.93 -6.91 11.74
CA LEU A 186 11.40 -6.15 12.90
C LEU A 186 11.20 -6.92 14.22
N ALA A 187 10.06 -7.62 14.37
CA ALA A 187 9.79 -8.49 15.52
C ALA A 187 10.80 -9.65 15.68
N ARG A 188 11.48 -10.04 14.58
CA ARG A 188 12.44 -11.16 14.52
C ARG A 188 13.89 -10.70 14.36
N ARG A 189 14.14 -9.39 14.21
CA ARG A 189 15.46 -8.80 13.98
C ARG A 189 15.72 -7.64 14.93
N PRO A 190 16.00 -7.94 16.22
CA PRO A 190 16.30 -6.91 17.22
C PRO A 190 17.48 -6.01 16.83
N ASP A 191 18.41 -6.53 16.04
CA ASP A 191 19.55 -5.79 15.50
C ASP A 191 19.12 -4.69 14.51
N ILE A 192 18.13 -4.97 13.66
CA ILE A 192 17.55 -3.98 12.72
C ILE A 192 16.67 -2.99 13.49
N TRP A 193 15.84 -3.47 14.42
CA TRP A 193 15.03 -2.61 15.29
C TRP A 193 15.90 -1.57 16.01
N LYS A 194 17.02 -2.01 16.60
CA LYS A 194 17.95 -1.13 17.31
C LYS A 194 18.56 -0.05 16.40
N LYS A 195 18.92 -0.39 15.16
CA LYS A 195 19.48 0.57 14.20
C LYS A 195 18.44 1.60 13.73
N LEU A 196 17.21 1.16 13.43
CA LEU A 196 16.11 2.09 13.17
C LEU A 196 15.83 2.98 14.37
N LYS A 197 15.82 2.41 15.57
CA LYS A 197 15.57 3.14 16.81
C LYS A 197 16.62 4.23 17.05
N ALA A 198 17.89 3.94 16.76
CA ALA A 198 18.96 4.91 16.84
C ALA A 198 18.74 6.09 15.88
N GLU A 199 18.37 5.83 14.61
CA GLU A 199 18.03 6.89 13.64
C GLU A 199 16.80 7.70 14.09
N VAL A 200 15.79 7.05 14.65
CA VAL A 200 14.57 7.71 15.16
C VAL A 200 14.84 8.55 16.41
N ASP A 201 15.75 8.12 17.28
CA ASP A 201 16.10 8.85 18.51
C ASP A 201 16.85 10.16 18.24
N GLU A 202 17.46 10.33 17.06
CA GLU A 202 18.02 11.61 16.60
C GLU A 202 16.95 12.71 16.42
N LEU A 203 15.67 12.32 16.32
CA LEU A 203 14.55 13.27 16.26
C LEU A 203 14.19 13.85 17.63
N HIS A 204 14.79 13.35 18.72
CA HIS A 204 14.54 13.83 20.08
C HIS A 204 13.05 13.83 20.51
N GLY A 205 12.26 12.93 19.92
CA GLY A 205 10.81 12.80 20.18
C GLY A 205 9.92 13.73 19.36
N GLU A 206 10.48 14.58 18.51
CA GLU A 206 9.71 15.45 17.61
C GLU A 206 9.05 14.64 16.49
N LYS A 207 7.85 15.05 16.07
CA LYS A 207 7.17 14.43 14.92
C LYS A 207 7.95 14.80 13.65
N PRO A 208 8.38 13.83 12.82
CA PRO A 208 9.15 14.15 11.64
C PRO A 208 8.26 14.86 10.62
N ASP A 209 8.79 15.90 9.98
CA ASP A 209 8.16 16.49 8.80
C ASP A 209 8.53 15.70 7.53
N TYR A 210 7.97 16.12 6.38
CA TYR A 210 8.18 15.42 5.11
C TYR A 210 9.65 15.40 4.67
N GLU A 211 10.41 16.48 4.90
CA GLU A 211 11.83 16.52 4.51
C GLU A 211 12.69 15.68 5.46
N THR A 212 12.35 15.62 6.74
CA THR A 212 12.98 14.76 7.73
C THR A 212 12.83 13.30 7.33
N ILE A 213 11.61 12.83 7.06
CA ILE A 213 11.35 11.45 6.60
C ILE A 213 12.21 11.08 5.39
N LYS A 214 12.31 12.00 4.42
CA LYS A 214 13.08 11.79 3.20
C LYS A 214 14.58 11.65 3.45
N GLN A 215 15.09 12.21 4.54
CA GLN A 215 16.49 12.14 4.95
C GLN A 215 16.80 10.91 5.82
N MET A 216 15.80 10.19 6.33
CA MET A 216 15.98 8.97 7.14
C MET A 216 16.44 7.80 6.26
N LYS A 217 17.76 7.65 6.15
CA LYS A 217 18.44 6.71 5.26
C LYS A 217 18.18 5.26 5.65
N TYR A 218 18.30 4.91 6.92
CA TYR A 218 18.17 3.54 7.38
C TYR A 218 16.72 3.07 7.28
N THR A 219 15.75 3.94 7.61
CA THR A 219 14.32 3.72 7.36
C THR A 219 14.05 3.40 5.89
N LYS A 220 14.64 4.17 4.96
CA LYS A 220 14.55 3.90 3.52
C LYS A 220 15.20 2.57 3.13
N TYR A 221 16.34 2.20 3.72
CA TYR A 221 17.00 0.92 3.46
C TYR A 221 16.15 -0.26 3.90
N VAL A 222 15.52 -0.18 5.07
CA VAL A 222 14.60 -1.21 5.58
C VAL A 222 13.39 -1.36 4.67
N LEU A 223 12.76 -0.25 4.26
CA LEU A 223 11.64 -0.30 3.33
C LEU A 223 12.02 -0.88 1.97
N ASN A 224 13.20 -0.53 1.44
CA ASN A 224 13.68 -1.11 0.19
C ASN A 224 13.93 -2.61 0.30
N GLU A 225 14.53 -3.06 1.40
CA GLU A 225 14.79 -4.48 1.62
C GLU A 225 13.50 -5.27 1.87
N SER A 226 12.52 -4.67 2.55
CA SER A 226 11.18 -5.24 2.70
C SER A 226 10.47 -5.35 1.35
N LEU A 227 10.50 -4.32 0.51
CA LEU A 227 9.89 -4.38 -0.82
C LEU A 227 10.62 -5.33 -1.78
N ARG A 228 11.91 -5.60 -1.54
CA ARG A 228 12.70 -6.57 -2.30
C ARG A 228 12.31 -8.01 -1.94
N LEU A 229 12.33 -8.34 -0.66
CA LEU A 229 12.02 -9.71 -0.21
C LEU A 229 10.52 -9.97 -0.17
N TYR A 230 9.72 -9.02 0.27
CA TYR A 230 8.28 -9.16 0.42
C TYR A 230 7.55 -8.11 -0.43
N PRO A 231 7.66 -8.18 -1.76
CA PRO A 231 7.00 -7.22 -2.65
C PRO A 231 5.49 -7.32 -2.48
N SER A 232 4.82 -6.20 -2.20
CA SER A 232 3.36 -6.18 -2.05
C SER A 232 2.64 -6.70 -3.29
N VAL A 233 3.23 -6.56 -4.49
CA VAL A 233 2.74 -7.15 -5.75
C VAL A 233 3.84 -8.05 -6.34
N PRO A 234 3.74 -9.39 -6.18
CA PRO A 234 4.83 -10.33 -6.51
C PRO A 234 4.91 -10.70 -8.00
N THR A 235 3.83 -10.47 -8.76
CA THR A 235 3.71 -10.83 -10.17
C THR A 235 2.91 -9.75 -10.89
N ASN A 236 3.29 -9.46 -12.13
CA ASN A 236 2.53 -8.55 -12.99
C ASN A 236 2.58 -9.04 -14.43
N ALA A 237 1.68 -8.56 -15.27
CA ALA A 237 1.59 -8.96 -16.67
C ALA A 237 1.24 -7.80 -17.60
N ARG A 238 1.66 -7.91 -18.85
CA ARG A 238 1.27 -7.03 -19.96
C ARG A 238 0.84 -7.89 -21.14
N PHE A 239 -0.03 -7.34 -21.98
CA PHE A 239 -0.39 -7.94 -23.26
C PHE A 239 0.27 -7.14 -24.38
N ALA A 240 0.91 -7.83 -25.31
CA ALA A 240 1.57 -7.19 -26.45
C ALA A 240 0.53 -6.50 -27.34
N SER A 241 0.62 -5.17 -27.51
CA SER A 241 -0.31 -4.41 -28.35
C SER A 241 -0.05 -4.57 -29.86
N ARG A 242 1.14 -5.04 -30.21
CA ARG A 242 1.64 -5.35 -31.55
C ARG A 242 2.69 -6.46 -31.43
N ASP A 243 3.01 -7.08 -32.55
CA ASP A 243 4.16 -8.00 -32.62
C ASP A 243 5.42 -7.28 -32.14
N THR A 244 6.15 -7.94 -31.25
CA THR A 244 7.34 -7.40 -30.62
C THR A 244 8.32 -8.51 -30.28
N VAL A 245 9.45 -8.15 -29.66
CA VAL A 245 10.53 -9.07 -29.35
C VAL A 245 11.03 -8.78 -27.94
N LEU A 246 11.14 -9.82 -27.10
CA LEU A 246 12.00 -9.74 -25.93
C LEU A 246 13.44 -9.99 -26.39
N PRO A 247 14.39 -9.10 -26.07
CA PRO A 247 15.75 -9.19 -26.62
C PRO A 247 16.51 -10.42 -26.12
N LEU A 248 16.14 -10.97 -24.97
CA LEU A 248 16.75 -12.12 -24.31
C LEU A 248 15.66 -13.04 -23.75
N GLY A 249 16.06 -14.24 -23.35
CA GLY A 249 15.23 -15.28 -22.73
C GLY A 249 15.01 -16.52 -23.60
N GLY A 250 15.39 -16.47 -24.89
CA GLY A 250 15.21 -17.56 -25.85
C GLY A 250 16.50 -18.35 -26.11
N GLY A 251 16.35 -19.48 -26.83
CA GLY A 251 17.46 -20.36 -27.20
C GLY A 251 18.04 -21.17 -26.02
N PRO A 252 18.98 -22.10 -26.27
CA PRO A 252 19.49 -23.02 -25.24
C PRO A 252 20.23 -22.33 -24.07
N ASN A 253 20.76 -21.13 -24.29
CA ASN A 253 21.51 -20.36 -23.30
C ASN A 253 20.76 -19.11 -22.79
N GLY A 254 19.49 -18.92 -23.19
CA GLY A 254 18.68 -17.76 -22.79
C GLY A 254 19.10 -16.42 -23.42
N GLN A 255 20.02 -16.41 -24.38
CA GLN A 255 20.54 -15.17 -24.97
C GLN A 255 19.91 -14.80 -26.33
N SER A 256 19.07 -15.67 -26.89
CA SER A 256 18.39 -15.38 -28.15
C SER A 256 17.11 -14.56 -27.93
N PRO A 257 16.72 -13.72 -28.91
CA PRO A 257 15.46 -13.00 -28.86
C PRO A 257 14.26 -13.95 -28.90
N ILE A 258 13.17 -13.55 -28.23
CA ILE A 258 11.88 -14.24 -28.29
C ILE A 258 10.87 -13.36 -29.02
N HIS A 259 10.29 -13.85 -30.12
CA HIS A 259 9.16 -13.20 -30.76
C HIS A 259 7.91 -13.30 -29.89
N ILE A 260 7.27 -12.15 -29.64
CA ILE A 260 6.03 -12.02 -28.88
C ILE A 260 4.94 -11.53 -29.82
N PRO A 261 4.00 -12.40 -30.24
CA PRO A 261 2.92 -11.98 -31.13
C PRO A 261 1.96 -11.04 -30.42
N LYS A 262 1.28 -10.19 -31.19
CA LYS A 262 0.20 -9.32 -30.72
C LYS A 262 -0.83 -10.13 -29.93
N GLY A 263 -1.21 -9.63 -28.77
CA GLY A 263 -2.15 -10.25 -27.85
C GLY A 263 -1.55 -11.28 -26.90
N ALA A 264 -0.28 -11.67 -27.06
CA ALA A 264 0.39 -12.55 -26.11
C ALA A 264 0.60 -11.86 -24.76
N ALA A 265 0.42 -12.62 -23.68
CA ALA A 265 0.72 -12.18 -22.32
C ALA A 265 2.21 -12.36 -22.01
N VAL A 266 2.83 -11.32 -21.46
CA VAL A 266 4.19 -11.34 -20.91
C VAL A 266 4.07 -11.01 -19.43
N ALA A 267 4.40 -11.98 -18.58
CA ALA A 267 4.38 -11.84 -17.13
C ALA A 267 5.81 -11.84 -16.58
N TRP A 268 6.01 -11.14 -15.46
CA TRP A 268 7.26 -11.18 -14.70
C TRP A 268 6.94 -11.32 -13.21
N SER A 269 7.82 -12.03 -12.50
CA SER A 269 7.75 -12.21 -11.06
C SER A 269 8.77 -11.31 -10.39
N THR A 270 8.31 -10.24 -9.73
CA THR A 270 9.17 -9.43 -8.85
C THR A 270 9.69 -10.28 -7.70
N TRP A 271 8.88 -11.21 -7.18
CA TRP A 271 9.28 -12.16 -6.14
C TRP A 271 10.58 -12.91 -6.47
N THR A 272 10.64 -13.52 -7.67
CA THR A 272 11.83 -14.26 -8.13
C THR A 272 12.93 -13.30 -8.56
N MET A 273 12.60 -12.24 -9.32
CA MET A 273 13.59 -11.27 -9.80
C MET A 273 14.37 -10.62 -8.65
N HIS A 274 13.68 -10.30 -7.55
CA HIS A 274 14.27 -9.63 -6.39
C HIS A 274 15.12 -10.56 -5.51
N ARG A 275 15.17 -11.86 -5.82
CA ARG A 275 15.98 -12.90 -5.14
C ARG A 275 17.08 -13.49 -6.03
N ARG A 276 17.29 -12.92 -7.20
CA ARG A 276 18.31 -13.36 -8.15
C ARG A 276 19.72 -13.14 -7.60
N LYS A 277 20.48 -14.23 -7.43
CA LYS A 277 21.86 -14.17 -6.91
C LYS A 277 22.81 -13.42 -7.83
N ASP A 278 22.58 -13.47 -9.13
CA ASP A 278 23.38 -12.71 -10.11
C ASP A 278 23.19 -11.19 -10.00
N ILE A 279 22.16 -10.72 -9.29
CA ILE A 279 21.88 -9.30 -9.04
C ILE A 279 22.21 -8.93 -7.59
N TYR A 280 21.80 -9.77 -6.63
CA TYR A 280 21.82 -9.43 -5.20
C TYR A 280 22.91 -10.15 -4.40
N GLY A 281 23.71 -11.03 -5.03
CA GLY A 281 24.75 -11.82 -4.38
C GLY A 281 24.24 -13.14 -3.79
N ASP A 282 25.15 -13.91 -3.19
CA ASP A 282 24.83 -15.22 -2.63
C ASP A 282 23.81 -15.18 -1.49
N ASP A 283 23.78 -14.06 -0.77
CA ASP A 283 22.89 -13.75 0.34
C ASP A 283 21.58 -13.08 -0.13
N ALA A 284 21.18 -13.26 -1.39
CA ALA A 284 19.95 -12.69 -1.94
C ALA A 284 18.67 -13.06 -1.16
N ALA A 285 18.69 -14.13 -0.37
CA ALA A 285 17.57 -14.52 0.49
C ALA A 285 17.57 -13.83 1.87
N GLU A 286 18.67 -13.20 2.26
CA GLU A 286 18.82 -12.55 3.57
C GLU A 286 18.23 -11.14 3.57
N PHE A 287 17.53 -10.79 4.65
CA PHE A 287 17.06 -9.43 4.89
C PHE A 287 18.22 -8.60 5.46
N ARG A 288 18.89 -7.84 4.59
CA ARG A 288 20.02 -6.97 4.93
C ARG A 288 19.81 -5.55 4.37
N PRO A 289 19.26 -4.61 5.18
CA PRO A 289 19.09 -3.21 4.78
C PRO A 289 20.37 -2.56 4.26
N GLU A 290 21.53 -2.92 4.83
CA GLU A 290 22.84 -2.36 4.49
C GLU A 290 23.25 -2.62 3.03
N ARG A 291 22.59 -3.54 2.32
CA ARG A 291 22.78 -3.74 0.87
C ARG A 291 22.43 -2.49 0.05
N TRP A 292 21.63 -1.58 0.61
CA TRP A 292 21.20 -0.34 -0.01
C TRP A 292 22.10 0.86 0.34
N GLU A 293 23.14 0.65 1.15
CA GLU A 293 24.14 1.67 1.42
C GLU A 293 24.93 2.01 0.15
N PRO A 294 25.30 3.28 -0.08
CA PRO A 294 26.08 3.69 -1.25
C PRO A 294 27.37 2.87 -1.43
N ASP A 295 28.04 2.55 -0.32
CA ASP A 295 29.32 1.85 -0.31
C ASP A 295 29.19 0.33 -0.55
N ALA A 296 27.97 -0.23 -0.45
CA ALA A 296 27.69 -1.62 -0.78
C ALA A 296 27.70 -1.90 -2.29
N GLY A 297 27.68 -0.85 -3.13
CA GLY A 297 27.84 -0.96 -4.58
C GLY A 297 26.65 -1.57 -5.34
N LEU A 298 25.53 -1.90 -4.68
CA LEU A 298 24.35 -2.48 -5.32
C LEU A 298 23.75 -1.50 -6.34
N ARG A 299 23.66 -1.93 -7.61
CA ARG A 299 23.00 -1.18 -8.69
C ARG A 299 22.08 -2.12 -9.47
N PRO A 300 20.85 -2.37 -8.98
CA PRO A 300 20.02 -3.45 -9.53
C PRO A 300 19.36 -3.07 -10.86
N GLY A 301 19.30 -1.78 -11.22
CA GLY A 301 18.62 -1.32 -12.44
C GLY A 301 17.18 -1.82 -12.50
N TRP A 302 16.80 -2.47 -13.62
CA TRP A 302 15.50 -3.12 -13.79
C TRP A 302 15.33 -4.43 -12.97
N GLY A 303 16.35 -4.85 -12.22
CA GLY A 303 16.29 -5.96 -11.27
C GLY A 303 15.55 -5.63 -9.97
N TYR A 304 15.25 -4.34 -9.71
CA TYR A 304 14.46 -3.88 -8.59
C TYR A 304 13.26 -3.05 -9.08
N LEU A 305 12.06 -3.57 -8.89
CA LEU A 305 10.80 -3.04 -9.47
C LEU A 305 9.63 -3.07 -8.48
N PRO A 306 9.79 -2.54 -7.26
CA PRO A 306 8.72 -2.56 -6.26
C PRO A 306 7.48 -1.75 -6.69
N PHE A 307 7.67 -0.73 -7.52
CA PHE A 307 6.62 0.14 -8.04
C PHE A 307 6.46 0.05 -9.57
N SER A 308 7.01 -1.01 -10.19
CA SER A 308 7.16 -1.14 -11.65
C SER A 308 7.96 0.01 -12.28
N GLY A 309 7.83 0.23 -13.59
CA GLY A 309 8.49 1.33 -14.29
C GLY A 309 7.79 1.70 -15.61
N GLY A 310 8.29 2.74 -16.26
CA GLY A 310 7.74 3.27 -17.51
C GLY A 310 6.40 4.00 -17.34
N PRO A 311 5.60 4.15 -18.41
CA PRO A 311 4.36 4.94 -18.40
C PRO A 311 3.26 4.45 -17.45
N ARG A 312 3.40 3.23 -16.92
CA ARG A 312 2.46 2.58 -15.99
C ARG A 312 3.11 2.32 -14.62
N ILE A 313 4.12 3.12 -14.26
CA ILE A 313 4.69 3.16 -12.90
C ILE A 313 3.61 3.52 -11.89
N CYS A 314 3.75 3.02 -10.65
CA CYS A 314 2.83 3.37 -9.57
C CYS A 314 2.78 4.89 -9.36
N VAL A 315 1.59 5.46 -9.49
CA VAL A 315 1.37 6.90 -9.30
C VAL A 315 1.46 7.30 -7.82
N GLY A 316 1.07 6.40 -6.91
CA GLY A 316 1.10 6.59 -5.46
C GLY A 316 2.42 6.21 -4.79
N GLN A 317 3.51 5.98 -5.54
CA GLN A 317 4.78 5.52 -4.98
C GLN A 317 5.27 6.40 -3.82
N GLN A 318 5.28 7.73 -4.01
CA GLN A 318 5.78 8.65 -2.98
C GLN A 318 4.82 8.70 -1.79
N PHE A 319 3.51 8.63 -2.03
CA PHE A 319 2.49 8.55 -0.98
C PHE A 319 2.70 7.32 -0.10
N ALA A 320 2.77 6.13 -0.69
CA ALA A 320 2.95 4.87 0.04
C ALA A 320 4.26 4.81 0.83
N LEU A 321 5.37 5.29 0.25
CA LEU A 321 6.65 5.34 0.97
C LEU A 321 6.65 6.35 2.11
N THR A 322 5.96 7.48 1.94
CA THR A 322 5.83 8.51 2.99
C THR A 322 4.97 8.00 4.14
N GLU A 323 3.80 7.45 3.84
CA GLU A 323 2.90 6.84 4.81
C GLU A 323 3.58 5.71 5.59
N ALA A 324 4.25 4.79 4.89
CA ALA A 324 4.96 3.68 5.53
C ALA A 324 6.13 4.17 6.40
N SER A 325 6.94 5.11 5.91
CA SER A 325 8.06 5.65 6.68
C SER A 325 7.56 6.40 7.91
N TYR A 326 6.56 7.26 7.76
CA TYR A 326 5.97 8.01 8.87
C TYR A 326 5.43 7.05 9.94
N THR A 327 4.68 6.02 9.52
CA THR A 327 4.14 5.02 10.42
C THR A 327 5.25 4.27 11.16
N ILE A 328 6.29 3.80 10.47
CA ILE A 328 7.44 3.14 11.12
C ILE A 328 8.06 4.06 12.17
N VAL A 329 8.38 5.29 11.79
CA VAL A 329 9.05 6.25 12.70
C VAL A 329 8.19 6.53 13.92
N ARG A 330 6.89 6.82 13.75
CA ARG A 330 5.97 7.08 14.87
C ARG A 330 5.82 5.86 15.77
N MET A 331 5.73 4.65 15.21
CA MET A 331 5.69 3.41 16.00
C MET A 331 6.97 3.23 16.84
N LEU A 332 8.16 3.53 16.31
CA LEU A 332 9.42 3.49 17.06
C LEU A 332 9.56 4.63 18.08
N GLN A 333 8.83 5.74 17.93
CA GLN A 333 8.77 6.80 18.94
C GLN A 333 7.88 6.40 20.12
N GLU A 334 6.74 5.75 19.84
CA GLU A 334 5.76 5.33 20.84
C GLU A 334 6.16 4.05 21.60
N PHE A 335 6.80 3.10 20.92
CA PHE A 335 7.13 1.79 21.48
C PHE A 335 8.65 1.58 21.56
N GLY A 336 9.13 1.15 22.74
CA GLY A 336 10.54 0.84 22.98
C GLY A 336 10.96 -0.53 22.41
N GLY A 337 10.02 -1.46 22.26
CA GLY A 337 10.31 -2.81 21.79
C GLY A 337 9.13 -3.51 21.11
N ILE A 338 9.46 -4.53 20.34
CA ILE A 338 8.55 -5.44 19.66
C ILE A 338 9.05 -6.87 19.83
N GLU A 339 8.14 -7.80 20.09
CA GLU A 339 8.42 -9.21 20.30
C GLU A 339 7.56 -10.07 19.37
N ASP A 340 8.15 -11.03 18.67
CA ASP A 340 7.42 -12.03 17.91
C ASP A 340 6.63 -12.97 18.83
N ARG A 341 5.32 -13.11 18.57
CA ARG A 341 4.41 -14.00 19.32
C ARG A 341 3.80 -15.10 18.47
N ASP A 342 4.16 -15.20 17.19
CA ASP A 342 3.76 -16.31 16.31
C ASP A 342 4.82 -17.43 16.33
N GLY A 343 6.12 -17.09 16.29
CA GLY A 343 7.23 -18.05 16.24
C GLY A 343 7.30 -18.86 14.95
N SER A 344 6.34 -18.68 14.04
CA SER A 344 6.23 -19.42 12.80
C SER A 344 6.94 -18.70 11.64
N ALA A 345 7.29 -19.48 10.61
CA ALA A 345 7.85 -18.94 9.38
C ALA A 345 6.78 -18.16 8.59
N TRP A 346 7.23 -17.15 7.86
CA TRP A 346 6.37 -16.36 6.98
C TRP A 346 5.79 -17.26 5.91
N VAL A 347 4.46 -17.23 5.78
CA VAL A 347 3.72 -17.93 4.73
C VAL A 347 2.93 -16.89 3.96
N GLU A 348 3.00 -16.94 2.63
CA GLU A 348 2.29 -16.02 1.77
C GLU A 348 0.77 -16.20 1.86
N LYS A 349 0.06 -15.11 2.11
CA LYS A 349 -1.33 -14.97 1.70
C LYS A 349 -1.33 -14.41 0.30
N PHE A 350 -1.55 -15.26 -0.70
CA PHE A 350 -1.68 -14.80 -2.07
C PHE A 350 -3.08 -14.20 -2.27
N ALA A 351 -3.13 -12.89 -2.46
CA ALA A 351 -4.31 -12.15 -2.92
C ALA A 351 -3.87 -11.22 -4.07
N LEU A 352 -4.60 -10.13 -4.33
CA LEU A 352 -4.10 -9.07 -5.22
C LEU A 352 -2.77 -8.46 -4.73
N THR A 353 -2.58 -8.46 -3.40
CA THR A 353 -1.33 -8.17 -2.73
C THR A 353 -0.82 -9.40 -1.97
N VAL A 354 0.43 -9.36 -1.52
CA VAL A 354 1.02 -10.42 -0.69
C VAL A 354 1.41 -9.89 0.68
N CYS A 355 0.85 -10.54 1.70
CA CYS A 355 1.13 -10.33 3.12
C CYS A 355 1.24 -11.70 3.83
N SER A 356 1.38 -11.69 5.16
CA SER A 356 1.42 -12.93 5.93
C SER A 356 0.04 -13.60 5.99
N ALA A 357 -0.03 -14.90 5.70
CA ALA A 357 -1.24 -15.72 5.85
C ALA A 357 -1.67 -15.89 7.30
N LYS A 358 -0.75 -15.69 8.25
CA LYS A 358 -0.98 -15.87 9.69
C LYS A 358 -1.08 -14.55 10.45
N GLY A 359 -1.06 -13.42 9.74
CA GLY A 359 -0.94 -12.11 10.36
C GLY A 359 0.46 -11.85 10.89
N VAL A 360 0.55 -10.84 11.75
CA VAL A 360 1.79 -10.41 12.43
C VAL A 360 1.48 -10.34 13.91
N LEU A 361 1.51 -11.51 14.56
CA LEU A 361 1.23 -11.64 16.00
C LEU A 361 2.45 -11.17 16.79
N VAL A 362 2.27 -10.09 17.55
CA VAL A 362 3.36 -9.45 18.30
C VAL A 362 2.90 -8.99 19.68
N GLY A 363 3.88 -8.80 20.56
CA GLY A 363 3.75 -7.99 21.77
C GLY A 363 4.55 -6.71 21.60
N MET A 364 4.03 -5.58 22.05
CA MET A 364 4.73 -4.29 22.00
C MET A 364 4.92 -3.73 23.40
N THR A 365 6.11 -3.17 23.65
CA THR A 365 6.46 -2.55 24.93
C THR A 365 6.42 -1.03 24.75
N PRO A 366 5.51 -0.31 25.46
CA PRO A 366 5.49 1.16 25.43
C PRO A 366 6.83 1.75 25.87
N ARG A 367 7.14 2.95 25.37
CA ARG A 367 8.32 3.70 25.79
C ARG A 367 8.18 4.31 27.18
#